data_AF-A0A968TJC5-F1
#
_entry.id   AF-A0A968TJC5-F1
#
_cell.length_a   1.000
_cell.length_b   1.000
_cell.length_c   1.000
_cell.angle_alpha   90.00
_cell.angle_beta   90.00
_cell.angle_gamma   90.00
#
_symmetry.space_group_name_H-M   'P 1'
#
loop_
_entity.id
_entity.type
_entity.pdbx_description
1 polymer ?
#
loop_
_entity_poly.entity_id
_entity_poly.type
_entity_poly.pdbx_seq_one_letter_code
_entity_poly.pdbx_strand_id
1 'polypeptide(L)'
;MQTTSKLNTSNLLQEVWVLQLLCTVVGLILVLLWTRVFKRTLLKQVEQIKEIAEKITDGDTSFRATIYSEDEIGQLAVTFNKMADSISERSSHQLEEVKLSKLINQITQRFYESLDREEILKSAVINTREALNVDRVVIFSFDENWQGRVVAESVDANCMEILGANIYDPCLQITTLKNISRDIFLW
;
A
#
# COMPACT_ATOMS: atom_id res chain seq x y z
N MET A 1 -87.86 1.82 41.20
CA MET A 1 -87.26 1.91 39.84
C MET A 1 -85.76 2.25 39.82
N GLN A 2 -85.12 2.73 40.90
CA GLN A 2 -83.68 3.11 40.90
C GLN A 2 -82.68 1.95 41.13
N THR A 3 -83.13 0.76 41.56
CA THR A 3 -82.24 -0.36 41.91
C THR A 3 -81.80 -1.19 40.70
N THR A 4 -82.63 -1.26 39.64
CA THR A 4 -82.29 -2.00 38.42
C THR A 4 -81.28 -1.27 37.53
N SER A 5 -81.23 0.07 37.57
CA SER A 5 -80.23 0.83 36.79
C SER A 5 -78.82 0.76 37.38
N LYS A 6 -78.70 0.79 38.72
CA LYS A 6 -77.40 0.72 39.42
C LYS A 6 -76.73 -0.65 39.34
N LEU A 7 -77.51 -1.73 39.23
CA LEU A 7 -76.97 -3.09 39.11
C LEU A 7 -76.34 -3.33 37.72
N ASN A 8 -76.85 -2.66 36.67
CA ASN A 8 -76.33 -2.80 35.32
C ASN A 8 -75.08 -1.94 35.07
N THR A 9 -74.92 -0.78 35.72
CA THR A 9 -73.75 0.09 35.49
C THR A 9 -72.44 -0.47 36.07
N SER A 10 -72.48 -1.15 37.22
CA SER A 10 -71.27 -1.77 37.81
C SER A 10 -70.74 -2.94 36.97
N ASN A 11 -71.66 -3.74 36.41
CA ASN A 11 -71.30 -4.88 35.55
C ASN A 11 -70.68 -4.40 34.22
N LEU A 12 -71.24 -3.33 33.63
CA LEU A 12 -70.69 -2.70 32.42
C LEU A 12 -69.27 -2.15 32.64
N LEU A 13 -69.00 -1.51 33.78
CA LEU A 13 -67.67 -1.00 34.10
C LEU A 13 -66.66 -2.14 34.27
N GLN A 14 -67.04 -3.24 34.93
CA GLN A 14 -66.16 -4.39 35.12
C GLN A 14 -65.79 -5.07 33.79
N GLU A 15 -66.72 -5.16 32.84
CA GLU A 15 -66.43 -5.69 31.49
C GLU A 15 -65.42 -4.83 30.72
N VAL A 16 -65.51 -3.50 30.83
CA VAL A 16 -64.56 -2.58 30.18
C VAL A 16 -63.14 -2.77 30.73
N TRP A 17 -62.98 -2.93 32.05
CA TRP A 17 -61.66 -3.17 32.66
C TRP A 17 -61.03 -4.48 32.23
N VAL A 18 -61.83 -5.55 32.11
CA VAL A 18 -61.34 -6.86 31.65
C VAL A 18 -60.86 -6.76 30.20
N LEU A 19 -61.61 -6.11 29.32
CA LEU A 19 -61.21 -5.89 27.93
C LEU A 19 -59.92 -5.07 27.83
N GLN A 20 -59.78 -3.99 28.63
CA GLN A 20 -58.57 -3.17 28.65
C GLN A 20 -57.33 -3.96 29.09
N LEU A 21 -57.49 -4.80 30.13
CA LEU A 21 -56.41 -5.66 30.63
C LEU A 21 -56.01 -6.70 29.58
N LEU A 22 -56.98 -7.28 28.89
CA LEU A 22 -56.75 -8.23 27.80
C LEU A 22 -55.97 -7.58 26.64
N CYS A 23 -56.38 -6.38 26.22
CA CYS A 23 -55.68 -5.60 25.19
C CYS A 23 -54.24 -5.25 25.58
N THR A 24 -54.00 -4.86 26.84
CA THR A 24 -52.64 -4.54 27.31
C THR A 24 -51.75 -5.77 27.39
N VAL A 25 -52.28 -6.90 27.86
CA VAL A 25 -51.55 -8.17 27.88
C VAL A 25 -51.19 -8.61 26.46
N VAL A 26 -52.14 -8.53 25.51
CA VAL A 26 -51.88 -8.84 24.09
C VAL A 26 -50.82 -7.90 23.51
N GLY A 27 -50.91 -6.60 23.80
CA GLY A 27 -49.90 -5.62 23.36
C GLY A 27 -48.50 -5.93 23.88
N LEU A 28 -48.37 -6.28 25.17
CA LEU A 28 -47.09 -6.67 25.75
C LEU A 28 -46.52 -7.94 25.09
N ILE A 29 -47.36 -8.93 24.82
CA ILE A 29 -46.97 -10.15 24.12
C ILE A 29 -46.47 -9.81 22.70
N LEU A 30 -47.19 -8.95 21.97
CA LEU A 30 -46.79 -8.53 20.63
C LEU A 30 -45.45 -7.79 20.64
N VAL A 31 -45.21 -6.89 21.60
CA VAL A 31 -43.93 -6.17 21.76
C VAL A 31 -42.78 -7.14 22.05
N LEU A 32 -43.00 -8.12 22.94
CA LEU A 32 -41.99 -9.13 23.26
C LEU A 32 -41.66 -10.02 22.05
N LEU A 33 -42.68 -10.43 21.29
CA LEU A 33 -42.50 -11.18 20.04
C LEU A 33 -41.76 -10.34 18.99
N TRP A 34 -42.18 -9.09 18.79
CA TRP A 34 -41.52 -8.15 17.87
C TRP A 34 -40.05 -7.95 18.22
N THR A 35 -39.75 -7.69 19.49
CA THR A 35 -38.38 -7.48 19.97
C THR A 35 -37.50 -8.70 19.69
N ARG A 36 -38.05 -9.90 19.90
CA ARG A 36 -37.31 -11.15 19.66
C ARG A 36 -37.02 -11.36 18.17
N VAL A 37 -37.97 -11.06 17.29
CA VAL A 37 -37.81 -11.15 15.83
C VAL A 37 -36.81 -10.10 15.35
N PHE A 38 -36.99 -8.84 15.75
CA PHE A 38 -36.14 -7.70 15.37
C PHE A 38 -34.67 -7.94 15.74
N LYS A 39 -34.42 -8.44 16.95
CA LYS A 39 -33.06 -8.78 17.40
C LYS A 39 -32.43 -9.89 16.55
N ARG A 40 -33.19 -10.91 16.14
CA ARG A 40 -32.64 -12.02 15.34
C ARG A 40 -32.35 -11.62 13.90
N THR A 41 -33.13 -10.72 13.32
CA THR A 41 -32.98 -10.36 11.90
C THR A 41 -31.98 -9.23 11.69
N LEU A 42 -32.10 -8.11 12.42
CA LEU A 42 -31.33 -6.89 12.10
C LEU A 42 -29.99 -6.81 12.83
N LEU A 43 -30.00 -7.03 14.14
CA LEU A 43 -28.80 -6.87 14.97
C LEU A 43 -27.70 -7.87 14.61
N LYS A 44 -28.06 -9.13 14.31
CA LYS A 44 -27.09 -10.17 14.01
C LYS A 44 -26.37 -9.96 12.68
N GLN A 45 -27.08 -9.52 11.64
CA GLN A 45 -26.48 -9.36 10.30
C GLN A 45 -25.49 -8.19 10.26
N VAL A 46 -25.81 -7.09 10.94
CA VAL A 46 -24.90 -5.95 11.08
C VAL A 46 -23.63 -6.33 11.85
N GLU A 47 -23.76 -7.13 12.92
CA GLU A 47 -22.63 -7.60 13.71
C GLU A 47 -21.67 -8.48 12.88
N GLN A 48 -22.20 -9.35 12.02
CA GLN A 48 -21.39 -10.16 11.11
C GLN A 48 -20.65 -9.31 10.06
N ILE A 49 -21.34 -8.33 9.45
CA ILE A 49 -20.69 -7.44 8.47
C ILE A 49 -19.59 -6.62 9.13
N LYS A 50 -19.79 -6.17 10.38
CA LYS A 50 -18.75 -5.48 11.16
C LYS A 50 -17.51 -6.36 11.35
N GLU A 51 -17.69 -7.62 11.76
CA GLU A 51 -16.57 -8.55 11.97
C GLU A 51 -15.80 -8.81 10.66
N ILE A 52 -16.52 -8.98 9.55
CA ILE A 52 -15.88 -9.20 8.24
C ILE A 52 -15.14 -7.94 7.79
N ALA A 53 -15.71 -6.75 8.01
CA ALA A 53 -15.05 -5.50 7.69
C ALA A 53 -13.72 -5.36 8.45
N GLU A 54 -13.68 -5.73 9.73
CA GLU A 54 -12.47 -5.72 10.56
C GLU A 54 -11.39 -6.68 10.02
N LYS A 55 -11.79 -7.89 9.59
CA LYS A 55 -10.85 -8.85 8.95
C LYS A 55 -10.31 -8.36 7.61
N ILE A 56 -11.14 -7.67 6.82
CA ILE A 56 -10.71 -7.06 5.56
C ILE A 56 -9.72 -5.93 5.81
N THR A 57 -9.91 -5.12 6.86
CA THR A 57 -8.95 -4.08 7.25
C THR A 57 -7.62 -4.63 7.77
N ASP A 58 -7.64 -5.81 8.38
CA ASP A 58 -6.43 -6.54 8.80
C ASP A 58 -5.70 -7.25 7.64
N GLY A 59 -6.23 -7.16 6.41
CA GLY A 59 -5.59 -7.64 5.19
C GLY A 59 -6.08 -8.99 4.67
N ASP A 60 -7.01 -9.67 5.37
CA ASP A 60 -7.67 -10.86 4.82
C ASP A 60 -8.90 -10.45 4.01
N THR A 61 -8.67 -10.17 2.74
CA THR A 61 -9.73 -9.74 1.81
C THR A 61 -10.53 -10.91 1.23
N SER A 62 -10.36 -12.15 1.72
CA SER A 62 -11.04 -13.34 1.16
C SER A 62 -12.44 -13.56 1.73
N PHE A 63 -12.75 -12.96 2.88
CA PHE A 63 -14.03 -13.14 3.54
C PHE A 63 -15.17 -12.39 2.82
N ARG A 64 -16.35 -13.00 2.78
CA ARG A 64 -17.56 -12.44 2.18
C ARG A 64 -18.73 -12.58 3.14
N ALA A 65 -19.62 -11.59 3.14
CA ALA A 65 -20.86 -11.62 3.90
C ALA A 65 -21.86 -12.57 3.23
N THR A 66 -22.50 -13.43 4.02
CA THR A 66 -23.54 -14.34 3.55
C THR A 66 -24.84 -13.59 3.29
N ILE A 67 -25.49 -13.85 2.15
CA ILE A 67 -26.75 -13.21 1.75
C ILE A 67 -27.92 -14.12 2.20
N TYR A 68 -28.73 -13.65 3.14
CA TYR A 68 -29.86 -14.42 3.72
C TYR A 68 -31.24 -13.92 3.32
N SER A 69 -31.33 -12.75 2.67
CA SER A 69 -32.59 -12.10 2.30
C SER A 69 -32.42 -11.39 0.95
N GLU A 70 -33.52 -11.09 0.26
CA GLU A 70 -33.56 -10.30 -0.98
C GLU A 70 -33.99 -8.84 -0.73
N ASP A 71 -34.22 -8.49 0.54
CA ASP A 71 -34.56 -7.15 0.99
C ASP A 71 -33.33 -6.21 1.05
N GLU A 72 -33.49 -5.06 1.69
CA GLU A 72 -32.43 -4.06 1.86
C GLU A 72 -31.22 -4.61 2.64
N ILE A 73 -31.43 -5.60 3.52
CA ILE A 73 -30.35 -6.23 4.28
C ILE A 73 -29.56 -7.19 3.37
N GLY A 74 -30.27 -7.90 2.49
CA GLY A 74 -29.67 -8.64 1.40
C GLY A 74 -28.80 -7.76 0.49
N GLN A 75 -29.34 -6.61 0.08
CA GLN A 75 -28.62 -5.65 -0.76
C GLN A 75 -27.39 -5.06 -0.06
N LEU A 76 -27.44 -4.86 1.26
CA LEU A 76 -26.29 -4.43 2.04
C LEU A 76 -25.17 -5.48 1.99
N ALA A 77 -25.49 -6.76 2.17
CA ALA A 77 -24.53 -7.86 2.06
C ALA A 77 -23.92 -7.94 0.64
N VAL A 78 -24.75 -7.81 -0.40
CA VAL A 78 -24.28 -7.75 -1.80
C VAL A 78 -23.34 -6.57 -2.03
N THR A 79 -23.71 -5.38 -1.55
CA THR A 79 -22.92 -4.15 -1.71
C THR A 79 -21.58 -4.25 -0.98
N PHE A 80 -21.58 -4.83 0.22
CA PHE A 80 -20.36 -5.08 0.98
C PHE A 80 -19.43 -6.06 0.25
N ASN A 81 -19.97 -7.15 -0.32
CA ASN A 81 -19.19 -8.10 -1.10
C ASN A 81 -18.55 -7.44 -2.35
N LYS A 82 -19.30 -6.59 -3.07
CA LYS A 82 -18.75 -5.82 -4.21
C LYS A 82 -17.56 -4.93 -3.80
N MET A 83 -17.63 -4.31 -2.63
CA MET A 83 -16.53 -3.53 -2.08
C MET A 83 -15.31 -4.42 -1.79
N ALA A 84 -15.53 -5.57 -1.14
CA ALA A 84 -14.48 -6.54 -0.85
C ALA A 84 -13.80 -7.07 -2.12
N ASP A 85 -14.58 -7.32 -3.18
CA ASP A 85 -14.07 -7.72 -4.50
C ASP A 85 -13.19 -6.61 -5.11
N SER A 86 -13.68 -5.36 -5.10
CA SER A 86 -12.93 -4.21 -5.64
C SER A 86 -11.60 -3.97 -4.90
N ILE A 87 -11.57 -4.19 -3.57
CA ILE A 87 -10.36 -4.09 -2.76
C ILE A 87 -9.39 -5.22 -3.13
N SER A 88 -9.89 -6.45 -3.25
CA SER A 88 -9.08 -7.62 -3.59
C SER A 88 -8.44 -7.46 -4.98
N GLU A 89 -9.21 -7.02 -5.96
CA GLU A 89 -8.76 -6.76 -7.34
C GLU A 89 -7.72 -5.63 -7.41
N ARG A 90 -7.93 -4.51 -6.69
CA ARG A 90 -6.94 -3.43 -6.64
C ARG A 90 -5.65 -3.87 -5.99
N SER A 91 -5.72 -4.67 -4.91
CA SER A 91 -4.54 -5.18 -4.24
C SER A 91 -3.71 -6.11 -5.13
N SER A 92 -4.36 -6.95 -5.95
CA SER A 92 -3.65 -7.82 -6.89
C SER A 92 -2.99 -7.04 -8.02
N HIS A 93 -3.66 -6.01 -8.55
CA HIS A 93 -3.07 -5.13 -9.55
C HIS A 93 -1.84 -4.38 -9.03
N GLN A 94 -1.91 -3.81 -7.82
CA GLN A 94 -0.76 -3.15 -7.20
C GLN A 94 0.42 -4.10 -6.97
N LEU A 95 0.15 -5.35 -6.62
CA LEU A 95 1.21 -6.36 -6.44
C LEU A 95 1.95 -6.66 -7.75
N GLU A 96 1.26 -6.65 -8.88
CA GLU A 96 1.90 -6.84 -10.19
C GLU A 96 2.81 -5.67 -10.57
N GLU A 97 2.36 -4.43 -10.33
CA GLU A 97 3.16 -3.22 -10.58
C GLU A 97 4.43 -3.20 -9.72
N VAL A 98 4.33 -3.58 -8.43
CA VAL A 98 5.48 -3.67 -7.53
C VAL A 98 6.45 -4.77 -7.96
N LYS A 99 5.94 -5.93 -8.41
CA LYS A 99 6.77 -7.03 -8.93
C LYS A 99 7.53 -6.59 -10.18
N LEU A 100 6.86 -5.93 -11.12
CA LEU A 100 7.49 -5.42 -12.34
C LEU A 100 8.56 -4.38 -12.00
N SER A 101 8.26 -3.40 -11.14
CA SER A 101 9.23 -2.40 -10.68
C SER A 101 10.46 -3.06 -10.04
N LYS A 102 10.25 -4.06 -9.19
CA LYS A 102 11.35 -4.82 -8.57
C LYS A 102 12.19 -5.58 -9.59
N LEU A 103 11.57 -6.22 -10.58
CA LEU A 103 12.27 -6.90 -11.66
C LEU A 103 13.07 -5.91 -12.52
N ILE A 104 12.48 -4.77 -12.90
CA ILE A 104 13.18 -3.73 -13.65
C ILE A 104 14.38 -3.22 -12.86
N ASN A 105 14.23 -2.98 -11.56
CA ASN A 105 15.34 -2.53 -10.71
C ASN A 105 16.45 -3.58 -10.62
N GLN A 106 16.08 -4.86 -10.43
CA GLN A 106 17.05 -5.97 -10.42
C GLN A 106 17.77 -6.16 -11.75
N ILE A 107 17.05 -6.06 -12.88
CA ILE A 107 17.61 -6.12 -14.22
C ILE A 107 18.59 -4.97 -14.40
N THR A 108 18.17 -3.75 -14.08
CA THR A 108 18.99 -2.52 -14.18
C THR A 108 20.25 -2.65 -13.33
N GLN A 109 20.14 -3.12 -12.09
CA GLN A 109 21.27 -3.37 -11.21
C GLN A 109 22.23 -4.41 -11.81
N ARG A 110 21.71 -5.53 -12.32
CA ARG A 110 22.53 -6.55 -13.00
C ARG A 110 23.19 -6.02 -14.26
N PHE A 111 22.55 -5.13 -15.02
CA PHE A 111 23.17 -4.44 -16.15
C PHE A 111 24.31 -3.53 -15.67
N TYR A 112 24.14 -2.74 -14.61
CA TYR A 112 25.22 -1.92 -14.05
C TYR A 112 26.35 -2.75 -13.40
N GLU A 113 26.07 -3.94 -12.88
CA GLU A 113 27.06 -4.88 -12.37
C GLU A 113 27.78 -5.64 -13.49
N SER A 114 27.10 -5.87 -14.62
CA SER A 114 27.60 -6.63 -15.78
C SER A 114 28.27 -5.77 -16.85
N LEU A 115 28.01 -4.47 -16.91
CA LEU A 115 28.82 -3.57 -17.74
C LEU A 115 30.17 -3.44 -17.05
N ASP A 116 31.13 -4.19 -17.58
CA ASP A 116 32.51 -4.22 -17.12
C ASP A 116 33.03 -2.78 -16.98
N ARG A 117 33.27 -2.34 -15.74
CA ARG A 117 33.67 -0.95 -15.41
C ARG A 117 34.86 -0.51 -16.27
N GLU A 118 35.72 -1.46 -16.61
CA GLU A 118 36.86 -1.26 -17.49
C GLU A 118 36.45 -0.96 -18.93
N GLU A 119 35.43 -1.63 -19.48
CA GLU A 119 34.97 -1.47 -20.87
C GLU A 119 34.33 -0.09 -21.11
N ILE A 120 33.51 0.41 -20.17
CA ILE A 120 32.94 1.77 -20.28
C ILE A 120 34.06 2.82 -20.23
N LEU A 121 34.95 2.71 -19.23
CA LEU A 121 36.00 3.71 -19.05
C LEU A 121 36.99 3.68 -20.23
N LYS A 122 37.29 2.49 -20.76
CA LYS A 122 38.11 2.29 -21.97
C LYS A 122 37.45 2.89 -23.21
N SER A 123 36.16 2.65 -23.44
CA SER A 123 35.42 3.25 -24.54
C SER A 123 35.38 4.78 -24.44
N ALA A 124 35.17 5.31 -23.23
CA ALA A 124 35.14 6.75 -22.99
C ALA A 124 36.50 7.41 -23.31
N VAL A 125 37.63 6.86 -22.85
CA VAL A 125 38.96 7.43 -23.15
C VAL A 125 39.32 7.33 -24.63
N ILE A 126 38.92 6.26 -25.32
CA ILE A 126 39.12 6.10 -26.77
C ILE A 126 38.34 7.17 -27.54
N ASN A 127 37.02 7.24 -27.34
CA ASN A 127 36.16 8.19 -28.06
C ASN A 127 36.54 9.65 -27.77
N THR A 128 36.96 9.95 -26.54
CA THR A 128 37.40 11.30 -26.15
C THR A 128 38.72 11.67 -26.82
N ARG A 129 39.68 10.74 -26.90
CA ARG A 129 40.96 10.98 -27.57
C ARG A 129 40.75 11.27 -29.06
N GLU A 130 39.88 10.52 -29.71
CA GLU A 130 39.50 10.73 -31.11
C GLU A 130 38.78 12.07 -31.32
N ALA A 131 37.81 12.40 -30.46
CA ALA A 131 37.05 13.65 -30.56
C ALA A 131 37.90 14.91 -30.32
N LEU A 132 38.86 14.84 -29.40
CA LEU A 132 39.75 15.96 -29.07
C LEU A 132 41.04 15.97 -29.91
N ASN A 133 41.30 14.90 -30.67
CA ASN A 133 42.51 14.70 -31.47
C ASN A 133 43.81 14.99 -30.69
N VAL A 134 43.90 14.39 -29.49
CA VAL A 134 45.06 14.53 -28.59
C VAL A 134 45.86 13.23 -28.52
N ASP A 135 47.13 13.32 -28.11
CA ASP A 135 48.02 12.17 -28.05
C ASP A 135 47.68 11.19 -26.92
N ARG A 136 46.99 11.65 -25.87
CA ARG A 136 46.62 10.83 -24.71
C ARG A 136 45.40 11.38 -23.96
N VAL A 137 44.53 10.48 -23.52
CA VAL A 137 43.48 10.74 -22.53
C VAL A 137 43.58 9.69 -21.43
N VAL A 138 43.56 10.14 -20.18
CA VAL A 138 43.60 9.29 -18.98
C VAL A 138 42.45 9.62 -18.06
N ILE A 139 41.85 8.59 -17.45
CA ILE A 139 40.94 8.77 -16.32
C ILE A 139 41.72 8.46 -15.05
N PHE A 140 41.79 9.46 -14.19
CA PHE A 140 42.49 9.39 -12.92
C PHE A 140 41.48 9.29 -11.78
N SER A 141 41.61 8.25 -10.96
CA SER A 141 40.75 8.02 -9.79
C SER A 141 41.56 8.22 -8.53
N PHE A 142 40.98 8.89 -7.54
CA PHE A 142 41.56 9.04 -6.21
C PHE A 142 40.88 8.07 -5.25
N ASP A 143 41.66 7.48 -4.33
CA ASP A 143 41.12 6.75 -3.19
C ASP A 143 40.81 7.70 -2.01
N GLU A 144 40.30 7.14 -0.90
CA GLU A 144 39.98 7.89 0.33
C GLU A 144 41.19 8.62 0.94
N ASN A 145 42.39 8.12 0.66
CA ASN A 145 43.66 8.69 1.13
C ASN A 145 44.28 9.67 0.13
N TRP A 146 43.54 10.06 -0.91
CA TRP A 146 44.01 10.93 -2.00
C TRP A 146 45.20 10.36 -2.78
N GLN A 147 45.37 9.03 -2.76
CA GLN A 147 46.30 8.37 -3.68
C GLN A 147 45.61 8.19 -5.01
N GLY A 148 46.21 8.78 -6.04
CA GLY A 148 45.67 8.77 -7.38
C GLY A 148 46.22 7.62 -8.23
N ARG A 149 45.34 6.94 -8.96
CA ARG A 149 45.66 5.85 -9.89
C ARG A 149 45.00 6.08 -11.25
N VAL A 150 45.72 5.75 -12.32
CA VAL A 150 45.16 5.70 -13.68
C VAL A 150 44.28 4.46 -13.81
N VAL A 151 42.97 4.65 -13.98
CA VAL A 151 41.98 3.54 -14.08
C VAL A 151 41.52 3.26 -15.51
N ALA A 152 41.79 4.17 -16.45
CA ALA A 152 41.66 3.93 -17.88
C ALA A 152 42.58 4.89 -18.65
N GLU A 153 43.08 4.44 -19.80
CA GLU A 153 43.96 5.20 -20.66
C GLU A 153 43.70 4.89 -22.14
N SER A 154 43.75 5.92 -22.99
CA SER A 154 43.96 5.79 -24.42
C SER A 154 45.15 6.66 -24.80
N VAL A 155 46.15 6.07 -25.45
CA VAL A 155 47.42 6.70 -25.78
C VAL A 155 47.86 6.30 -27.19
N ASP A 156 48.52 7.20 -27.91
CA ASP A 156 49.13 6.89 -29.21
C ASP A 156 50.27 5.87 -29.07
N ALA A 157 50.50 5.05 -30.09
CA ALA A 157 51.52 3.99 -30.09
C ALA A 157 52.96 4.51 -29.88
N ASN A 158 53.21 5.78 -30.15
CA ASN A 158 54.53 6.41 -29.93
C ASN A 158 54.77 6.84 -28.47
N CYS A 159 53.82 6.61 -27.58
CA CYS A 159 53.85 7.10 -26.20
C CYS A 159 53.81 5.94 -25.19
N MET A 160 54.46 6.12 -24.04
CA MET A 160 54.52 5.11 -22.97
C MET A 160 53.17 4.96 -22.24
N GLU A 161 52.65 3.75 -22.13
CA GLU A 161 51.46 3.42 -21.33
C GLU A 161 51.74 3.58 -19.82
N ILE A 162 50.76 4.14 -19.10
CA ILE A 162 50.77 4.36 -17.64
C ILE A 162 49.50 3.83 -16.97
N LEU A 163 48.69 3.03 -17.66
CA LEU A 163 47.53 2.35 -17.10
C LEU A 163 47.92 1.57 -15.83
N GLY A 164 47.17 1.78 -14.74
CA GLY A 164 47.43 1.16 -13.44
C GLY A 164 48.56 1.82 -12.63
N ALA A 165 49.27 2.81 -13.15
CA ALA A 165 50.28 3.54 -12.40
C ALA A 165 49.63 4.38 -11.29
N ASN A 166 50.26 4.38 -10.10
CA ASN A 166 49.95 5.33 -9.05
C ASN A 166 50.78 6.59 -9.31
N ILE A 167 50.12 7.70 -9.62
CA ILE A 167 50.80 8.96 -9.92
C ILE A 167 50.68 9.83 -8.67
N TYR A 168 51.83 10.15 -8.09
CA TYR A 168 51.89 11.18 -7.08
C TYR A 168 52.12 12.52 -7.77
N ASP A 169 51.06 13.32 -7.88
CA ASP A 169 51.15 14.67 -8.42
C ASP A 169 50.91 15.71 -7.30
N PRO A 170 51.99 16.38 -6.82
CA PRO A 170 51.88 17.46 -5.85
C PRO A 170 51.01 18.63 -6.33
N CYS A 171 50.87 18.84 -7.65
CA CYS A 171 50.07 19.95 -8.18
C CYS A 171 48.57 19.72 -8.01
N LEU A 172 48.11 18.45 -8.00
CA LEU A 172 46.73 18.08 -7.68
C LEU A 172 46.42 18.18 -6.18
N GLN A 173 47.45 18.20 -5.32
CA GLN A 173 47.31 18.42 -3.88
C GLN A 173 47.17 19.91 -3.52
N ILE A 174 47.56 20.83 -4.40
CA ILE A 174 47.55 22.27 -4.14
C ILE A 174 46.15 22.85 -4.43
N THR A 175 45.33 22.80 -3.38
CA THR A 175 44.33 23.82 -2.98
C THR A 175 43.01 23.98 -3.75
N THR A 176 42.68 23.21 -4.79
CA THR A 176 41.36 23.40 -5.48
C THR A 176 40.43 22.19 -5.54
N LEU A 177 40.91 20.94 -5.46
CA LEU A 177 40.03 19.75 -5.51
C LEU A 177 39.43 19.34 -4.16
N LYS A 178 40.06 19.71 -3.04
CA LYS A 178 39.58 19.37 -1.69
C LYS A 178 38.29 20.11 -1.30
N ASN A 179 38.01 21.25 -1.94
CA ASN A 179 36.76 22.02 -1.73
C ASN A 179 35.62 21.53 -2.63
N ILE A 180 35.90 21.10 -3.85
CA ILE A 180 34.85 20.68 -4.81
C ILE A 180 34.16 19.37 -4.37
N SER A 181 34.86 18.44 -3.72
CA SER A 181 34.21 17.21 -3.21
C SER A 181 33.30 17.46 -1.99
N ARG A 182 33.47 18.59 -1.31
CA ARG A 182 32.67 18.93 -0.12
C ARG A 182 31.33 19.54 -0.50
N ASP A 183 31.26 20.19 -1.67
CA ASP A 183 30.03 20.78 -2.21
C ASP A 183 29.13 19.76 -2.94
N ILE A 184 29.69 18.65 -3.44
CA ILE A 184 28.92 17.60 -4.14
C ILE A 184 28.16 16.66 -3.16
N PHE A 185 28.53 16.64 -1.88
CA PHE A 185 27.89 15.83 -0.83
C PHE A 185 26.94 16.61 0.10
N LEU A 186 26.56 17.84 -0.26
CA LEU A 186 25.61 18.68 0.50
C LEU A 186 24.30 19.00 -0.25
N TRP A 187 23.82 18.08 -1.08
CA TRP A 187 22.42 18.01 -1.53
C TRP A 187 21.91 16.57 -1.47
#